data_AF-A0A4Z2E212-F1
#
_entry.id   AF-A0A4Z2E212-F1
#
_cell.length_a   1.000
_cell.length_b   1.000
_cell.length_c   1.000
_cell.angle_alpha   90.00
_cell.angle_beta   90.00
_cell.angle_gamma   90.00
#
_symmetry.space_group_name_H-M   'P 1'
#
loop_
_entity.id
_entity.type
_entity.pdbx_description
1 polymer ?
#
loop_
_entity_poly.entity_id
_entity_poly.type
_entity_poly.pdbx_seq_one_letter_code
_entity_poly.pdbx_strand_id
1 'polypeptide(L)'
;MLARFVVGSHIKHHPSNKERGVSLEEDILPNTSDVPPIPQVLLRKYLIYAKERIHPKLNQMDQDKVARIYSDLRKESMATGSIPITVRHIESMIRMAEAHAKMHLRAYVLEDDVNMAIRVMLESFIDTQKFSVMRSMRKVRVAL
;
A
#
# COMPACT_ATOMS: atom_id res chain seq x y z
N MET A 1 18.73 6.08 -11.81
CA MET A 1 18.29 6.68 -10.53
C MET A 1 18.84 5.89 -9.33
N LEU A 2 18.59 4.57 -9.22
CA LEU A 2 19.08 3.75 -8.10
C LEU A 2 20.60 3.77 -7.91
N ALA A 3 21.39 3.62 -8.98
CA ALA A 3 22.85 3.59 -8.90
C ALA A 3 23.44 4.86 -8.26
N ARG A 4 22.93 6.05 -8.63
CA ARG A 4 23.37 7.33 -8.04
C ARG A 4 23.02 7.42 -6.56
N PHE A 5 21.80 7.02 -6.18
CA PHE A 5 21.38 6.97 -4.78
C PHE A 5 22.28 6.06 -3.93
N VAL A 6 22.59 4.86 -4.43
CA VAL A 6 23.45 3.90 -3.71
C VAL A 6 24.86 4.46 -3.53
N VAL A 7 25.45 5.01 -4.58
CA VAL A 7 26.80 5.61 -4.52
C VAL A 7 26.82 6.81 -3.56
N GLY A 8 25.86 7.72 -3.64
CA GLY A 8 25.73 8.86 -2.73
C GLY A 8 25.58 8.44 -1.27
N SER A 9 24.76 7.42 -1.00
CA SER A 9 24.58 6.86 0.34
C SER A 9 25.88 6.27 0.91
N HIS A 10 26.66 5.53 0.10
CA HIS A 10 27.94 4.96 0.55
C HIS A 10 28.98 6.04 0.86
N ILE A 11 29.05 7.09 0.05
CA ILE A 11 29.97 8.23 0.27
C ILE A 11 29.61 8.98 1.56
N LYS A 12 28.32 9.18 1.84
CA LYS A 12 27.82 9.89 3.03
C LYS A 12 28.14 9.16 4.34
N HIS A 13 28.05 7.84 4.36
CA HIS A 13 28.16 7.05 5.60
C HIS A 13 29.57 6.50 5.87
N HIS A 14 30.57 6.87 5.06
CA HIS A 14 31.95 6.46 5.28
C HIS A 14 32.54 7.13 6.54
N PRO A 15 33.24 6.40 7.43
CA PRO A 15 33.74 6.92 8.71
C PRO A 15 34.64 8.15 8.56
N SER A 16 35.49 8.19 7.53
CA SER A 16 36.38 9.33 7.27
C SER A 16 35.65 10.61 6.81
N ASN A 17 34.41 10.50 6.34
CA ASN A 17 33.61 11.64 5.90
C ASN A 17 32.78 12.25 7.05
N LYS A 18 32.70 11.56 8.19
CA LYS A 18 31.90 11.93 9.36
C LYS A 18 32.41 13.18 10.09
N GLU A 19 33.70 13.51 9.94
CA GLU A 19 34.36 14.64 10.60
C GLU A 19 34.30 15.95 9.80
N ARG A 20 34.03 15.90 8.49
CA ARG A 20 34.07 17.09 7.63
C ARG A 20 32.81 17.95 7.67
N GLY A 21 31.77 17.56 8.42
CA GLY A 21 30.57 18.38 8.60
C GLY A 21 29.91 18.84 7.29
N VAL A 22 30.18 18.16 6.16
CA VAL A 22 29.62 18.55 4.87
C VAL A 22 28.21 18.00 4.84
N SER A 23 27.25 18.84 5.22
CA SER A 23 25.87 18.70 4.79
C SER A 23 25.84 18.94 3.27
N LEU A 24 26.29 17.94 2.51
CA LEU A 24 25.90 17.82 1.11
C LEU A 24 24.37 17.81 1.13
N GLU A 25 23.80 18.78 0.42
CA GLU A 25 22.37 19.02 0.28
C GLU A 25 21.63 17.68 0.20
N GLU A 26 20.50 17.58 0.90
CA GLU A 26 19.64 16.41 0.82
C GLU A 26 19.33 16.15 -0.65
N ASP A 27 20.01 15.18 -1.26
CA ASP A 27 19.75 14.76 -2.63
C ASP A 27 18.26 14.39 -2.70
N ILE A 28 17.46 15.32 -3.21
CA ILE A 28 16.05 15.14 -3.48
C ILE A 28 16.01 13.99 -4.49
N LEU A 29 15.58 12.82 -4.02
CA LEU A 29 15.34 11.68 -4.87
C LEU A 29 14.38 12.15 -5.97
N PRO A 30 14.68 11.99 -7.26
CA PRO A 30 13.84 12.59 -8.32
C PRO A 30 12.45 11.94 -8.45
N ASN A 31 12.12 10.98 -7.56
CA ASN A 31 10.84 10.28 -7.47
C ASN A 31 10.17 10.42 -6.09
N THR A 32 10.75 11.13 -5.13
CA THR A 32 9.97 11.61 -4.00
C THR A 32 9.26 12.86 -4.47
N SER A 33 7.94 12.92 -4.31
CA SER A 33 7.17 14.16 -4.35
C SER A 33 7.98 15.28 -3.68
N ASP A 34 7.86 16.55 -4.10
CA ASP A 34 8.58 17.72 -3.54
C ASP A 34 8.36 17.97 -2.02
N VAL A 35 7.85 16.97 -1.30
CA VAL A 35 7.60 16.92 0.12
C VAL A 35 8.85 16.35 0.82
N PRO A 36 9.43 17.09 1.79
CA PRO A 36 10.56 16.60 2.57
C PRO A 36 10.20 15.35 3.39
N PRO A 37 11.18 14.47 3.67
CA PRO A 37 10.94 13.25 4.44
C PRO A 37 10.45 13.55 5.87
N ILE A 38 9.48 12.78 6.34
CA ILE A 38 8.93 12.93 7.70
C ILE A 38 10.01 12.56 8.74
N PRO A 39 10.27 13.41 9.76
CA PRO A 39 11.21 13.08 10.83
C PRO A 39 10.83 11.80 11.59
N GLN A 40 11.82 10.94 11.85
CA GLN A 40 11.60 9.62 12.48
C GLN A 40 10.93 9.68 13.86
N VAL A 41 11.26 10.70 14.66
CA VAL A 41 10.66 10.90 15.99
C VAL A 41 9.16 11.21 15.88
N LEU A 42 8.77 12.02 14.90
CA LEU A 42 7.38 12.38 14.67
C LEU A 42 6.57 11.16 14.19
N LEU A 43 7.10 10.44 13.20
CA LEU A 43 6.45 9.24 12.66
C LEU A 43 6.21 8.19 13.75
N ARG A 44 7.19 7.97 14.64
CA ARG A 44 7.03 7.03 15.76
C ARG A 44 5.89 7.44 16.70
N LYS A 45 5.84 8.71 17.11
CA LYS A 45 4.76 9.23 17.97
C LYS A 45 3.40 9.11 17.29
N TYR A 46 3.34 9.39 16.00
CA TYR A 46 2.13 9.26 15.19
C TYR A 46 1.59 7.83 15.18
N LEU A 47 2.46 6.84 14.94
CA LEU A 47 2.08 5.43 14.91
C LEU A 47 1.58 4.94 16.27
N ILE A 48 2.23 5.35 17.37
CA ILE A 48 1.79 5.01 18.73
C ILE A 48 0.39 5.59 18.98
N TYR A 49 0.20 6.88 18.72
CA TYR A 49 -1.09 7.55 18.90
C TYR A 49 -2.20 6.89 18.07
N ALA A 50 -1.96 6.67 16.78
CA ALA A 50 -2.93 6.04 15.88
C ALA A 50 -3.31 4.62 16.33
N LYS A 51 -2.35 3.86 16.88
CA LYS A 51 -2.60 2.50 17.37
C LYS A 51 -3.42 2.47 18.65
N GLU A 52 -3.16 3.39 19.58
CA GLU A 52 -3.79 3.41 20.91
C GLU A 52 -5.15 4.11 20.94
N ARG A 53 -5.33 5.15 20.13
CA ARG A 53 -6.51 6.04 20.23
C ARG A 53 -7.55 5.82 19.15
N ILE A 54 -7.17 5.24 18.02
CA ILE A 54 -8.05 5.14 16.84
C ILE A 54 -8.46 3.69 16.61
N HIS A 55 -9.76 3.44 16.73
CA HIS A 55 -10.40 2.16 16.45
C HIS A 55 -11.51 2.36 15.42
N PRO A 56 -11.17 2.36 14.11
CA PRO A 56 -12.13 2.63 13.05
C PRO A 56 -13.30 1.64 13.08
N LYS A 57 -14.51 2.14 12.83
CA LYS A 57 -15.74 1.33 12.76
C LYS A 57 -16.24 1.23 11.33
N LEU A 58 -16.84 0.08 11.02
CA LEU A 58 -17.42 -0.26 9.71
C LEU A 58 -18.90 0.12 9.65
N ASN A 59 -19.24 1.39 9.86
CA ASN A 59 -20.65 1.81 9.90
C ASN A 59 -21.25 2.16 8.52
N GLN A 60 -20.40 2.43 7.52
CA GLN A 60 -20.82 2.94 6.20
C GLN A 60 -20.19 2.18 5.03
N MET A 61 -19.72 0.95 5.26
CA MET A 61 -19.13 0.15 4.19
C MET A 61 -20.24 -0.45 3.31
N ASP A 62 -20.15 -0.21 2.00
CA ASP A 62 -20.99 -0.86 1.02
C ASP A 62 -20.64 -2.36 0.93
N GLN A 63 -21.41 -3.18 1.66
CA GLN A 63 -21.24 -4.63 1.69
C GLN A 63 -21.55 -5.27 0.34
N ASP A 64 -22.47 -4.68 -0.44
CA ASP A 64 -22.84 -5.19 -1.75
C ASP A 64 -21.70 -5.02 -2.74
N LYS A 65 -20.98 -3.90 -2.68
CA LYS A 65 -19.77 -3.67 -3.48
C LYS A 65 -18.70 -4.73 -3.23
N VAL A 66 -18.44 -5.05 -1.96
CA VAL A 66 -17.47 -6.08 -1.56
C VAL A 66 -17.90 -7.46 -2.07
N ALA A 67 -19.18 -7.80 -1.93
CA ALA A 67 -19.73 -9.07 -2.39
C ALA A 67 -19.64 -9.23 -3.91
N ARG A 68 -19.95 -8.17 -4.68
CA ARG A 68 -19.82 -8.15 -6.14
C ARG A 68 -18.39 -8.39 -6.59
N ILE A 69 -17.44 -7.65 -6.03
CA ILE A 69 -16.01 -7.78 -6.35
C ILE A 69 -15.51 -9.20 -6.05
N TYR A 70 -15.92 -9.77 -4.92
CA TYR A 70 -15.58 -11.15 -4.57
C TYR A 70 -16.13 -12.15 -5.58
N SER A 71 -17.41 -12.01 -5.97
CA SER A 71 -18.06 -12.87 -6.95
C SER A 71 -17.32 -12.84 -8.29
N ASP A 72 -17.03 -11.64 -8.79
CA ASP A 72 -16.38 -11.44 -10.08
C ASP A 72 -14.95 -11.98 -10.08
N LEU A 73 -14.15 -11.66 -9.06
CA LEU A 73 -12.78 -12.19 -8.92
C LEU A 73 -12.75 -13.70 -8.77
N ARG A 74 -13.69 -14.27 -8.00
CA ARG A 74 -13.78 -15.71 -7.83
C ARG A 74 -14.10 -16.39 -9.15
N LYS A 75 -15.05 -15.85 -9.92
CA LYS A 75 -15.42 -16.35 -11.26
C LYS A 75 -14.23 -16.32 -12.22
N GLU A 76 -13.53 -15.19 -12.31
CA GLU A 76 -12.35 -15.02 -13.18
C GLU A 76 -11.19 -15.95 -12.78
N SER A 77 -10.96 -16.13 -11.48
CA SER A 77 -9.90 -17.02 -10.99
C SER A 77 -10.17 -18.49 -11.33
N MET A 78 -11.43 -18.93 -11.21
CA MET A 78 -11.84 -20.29 -11.56
C MET A 78 -11.75 -20.53 -13.06
N ALA A 79 -12.18 -19.56 -13.88
CA ALA A 79 -12.11 -19.66 -15.33
C ALA A 79 -10.67 -19.80 -15.85
N THR A 80 -9.71 -19.18 -15.16
CA THR A 80 -8.32 -19.17 -15.59
C THR A 80 -7.46 -20.29 -14.97
N GLY A 81 -8.04 -21.12 -14.10
CA GLY A 81 -7.32 -22.18 -13.39
C GLY A 81 -6.25 -21.65 -12.43
N SER A 82 -6.45 -20.43 -11.92
CA SER A 82 -5.63 -19.83 -10.86
C SER A 82 -6.14 -20.22 -9.47
N ILE A 83 -5.33 -19.96 -8.44
CA ILE A 83 -5.76 -20.17 -7.05
C ILE A 83 -6.91 -19.20 -6.76
N PRO A 84 -8.08 -19.69 -6.34
CA PRO A 84 -9.25 -18.85 -6.20
C PRO A 84 -9.18 -17.91 -5.00
N ILE A 85 -9.85 -16.76 -5.12
CA ILE A 85 -10.02 -15.86 -3.97
C ILE A 85 -10.91 -16.53 -2.91
N THR A 86 -10.45 -16.45 -1.66
CA THR A 86 -11.13 -17.02 -0.49
C THR A 86 -11.72 -15.93 0.40
N VAL A 87 -12.59 -16.31 1.34
CA VAL A 87 -13.15 -15.39 2.35
C VAL A 87 -12.06 -14.70 3.19
N ARG A 88 -10.90 -15.35 3.40
CA ARG A 88 -9.75 -14.75 4.09
C ARG A 88 -9.23 -13.49 3.39
N HIS A 89 -9.34 -13.43 2.06
CA HIS A 89 -8.94 -12.24 1.30
C HIS A 89 -9.88 -11.07 1.55
N ILE A 90 -11.18 -11.33 1.76
CA ILE A 90 -12.16 -10.31 2.13
C ILE A 90 -11.83 -9.76 3.54
N GLU A 91 -11.56 -10.64 4.50
CA GLU A 91 -11.14 -10.21 5.84
C GLU A 91 -9.87 -9.35 5.80
N SER A 92 -8.89 -9.74 4.99
CA SER A 92 -7.66 -8.95 4.80
C SER A 92 -7.95 -7.60 4.16
N MET A 93 -8.86 -7.53 3.20
CA MET A 93 -9.28 -6.29 2.57
C MET A 93 -9.95 -5.34 3.58
N ILE A 94 -10.83 -5.86 4.44
CA ILE A 94 -11.45 -5.07 5.51
C ILE A 94 -10.38 -4.54 6.48
N ARG A 95 -9.43 -5.39 6.90
CA ARG A 95 -8.30 -4.96 7.76
C ARG A 95 -7.46 -3.86 7.12
N MET A 96 -7.24 -3.91 5.80
CA MET A 96 -6.51 -2.86 5.08
C MET A 96 -7.30 -1.55 5.00
N ALA A 97 -8.62 -1.61 4.81
CA ALA A 97 -9.47 -0.42 4.84
C ALA A 97 -9.45 0.25 6.23
N GLU A 98 -9.55 -0.53 7.30
CA GLU A 98 -9.39 -0.02 8.67
C GLU A 98 -7.99 0.55 8.92
N ALA A 99 -6.95 -0.11 8.42
CA ALA A 99 -5.58 0.40 8.52
C ALA A 99 -5.43 1.75 7.80
N HIS A 100 -6.03 1.90 6.62
CA HIS A 100 -6.02 3.16 5.86
C HIS A 100 -6.78 4.28 6.59
N ALA A 101 -7.96 3.99 7.16
CA ALA A 101 -8.68 4.94 8.01
C ALA A 101 -7.86 5.34 9.25
N LYS A 102 -7.20 4.36 9.89
CA LYS A 102 -6.31 4.58 11.05
C LYS A 102 -5.11 5.45 10.68
N MET A 103 -4.52 5.27 9.49
CA MET A 103 -3.45 6.14 8.98
C MET A 103 -3.90 7.58 8.81
N HIS A 104 -5.20 7.84 8.64
CA HIS A 104 -5.79 9.18 8.58
C HIS A 104 -6.39 9.65 9.92
N LEU A 105 -6.19 8.89 11.00
CA LEU A 105 -6.81 9.12 12.31
C LEU A 105 -8.35 9.20 12.28
N ARG A 106 -8.97 8.55 11.29
CA ARG A 106 -10.43 8.54 11.13
C ARG A 106 -11.07 7.45 12.00
N ALA A 107 -12.18 7.80 12.65
CA ALA A 107 -12.96 6.87 13.45
C ALA A 107 -13.89 5.96 12.63
N TYR A 108 -14.05 6.25 11.33
CA TYR A 108 -14.92 5.52 10.42
C TYR A 108 -14.19 5.24 9.11
N VAL A 109 -14.47 4.07 8.55
CA VAL A 109 -14.00 3.67 7.22
C VAL A 109 -14.89 4.33 6.16
N LEU A 110 -14.27 5.02 5.20
CA LEU A 110 -14.93 5.64 4.05
C LEU A 110 -14.79 4.73 2.82
N GLU A 111 -15.57 5.03 1.77
CA GLU A 111 -15.50 4.30 0.51
C GLU A 111 -14.11 4.33 -0.13
N ASP A 112 -13.39 5.46 0.00
CA ASP A 112 -12.03 5.61 -0.51
C ASP A 112 -11.04 4.62 0.12
N ASP A 113 -11.23 4.26 1.40
CA ASP A 113 -10.39 3.28 2.08
C ASP A 113 -10.62 1.87 1.53
N VAL A 114 -11.88 1.56 1.22
CA VAL A 114 -12.27 0.29 0.64
C VAL A 114 -11.73 0.18 -0.78
N ASN A 115 -11.86 1.25 -1.58
CA ASN A 115 -11.30 1.34 -2.93
C ASN A 115 -9.78 1.15 -2.91
N MET A 116 -9.08 1.78 -1.96
CA MET A 116 -7.65 1.58 -1.77
C MET A 116 -7.31 0.13 -1.41
N ALA A 117 -8.04 -0.46 -0.46
CA ALA A 117 -7.84 -1.85 -0.05
C ALA A 117 -8.08 -2.85 -1.19
N ILE A 118 -9.12 -2.64 -2.00
CA ILE A 118 -9.40 -3.43 -3.21
C ILE A 118 -8.22 -3.33 -4.18
N ARG A 119 -7.74 -2.12 -4.45
CA ARG A 119 -6.62 -1.90 -5.36
C ARG A 119 -5.36 -2.65 -4.91
N VAL A 120 -5.01 -2.54 -3.63
CA VAL A 120 -3.84 -3.23 -3.05
C VAL A 120 -3.99 -4.75 -3.11
N MET A 121 -5.17 -5.29 -2.73
CA MET A 121 -5.44 -6.73 -2.84
C MET A 121 -5.32 -7.23 -4.27
N LEU A 122 -5.92 -6.51 -5.23
CA LEU A 122 -5.92 -6.88 -6.64
C LEU A 122 -4.52 -6.89 -7.23
N GLU A 123 -3.73 -5.85 -6.93
CA GLU A 123 -2.35 -5.75 -7.40
C GLU A 123 -1.51 -6.91 -6.88
N SER A 124 -1.57 -7.18 -5.57
CA SER A 124 -0.88 -8.31 -4.95
C SER A 124 -1.36 -9.65 -5.53
N PHE A 125 -2.66 -9.83 -5.75
CA PHE A 125 -3.21 -11.06 -6.28
C PHE A 125 -2.76 -11.32 -7.72
N ILE A 126 -2.85 -10.31 -8.59
CA ILE A 126 -2.49 -10.40 -10.01
C ILE A 126 -1.01 -10.75 -10.19
N ASP A 127 -0.13 -10.14 -9.39
CA ASP A 127 1.31 -10.36 -9.49
C ASP A 127 1.74 -11.78 -9.09
N THR A 128 0.92 -12.51 -8.33
CA THR A 128 1.16 -13.92 -7.99
C THR A 128 0.66 -14.91 -9.06
N GLN A 129 -0.05 -14.45 -10.09
CA GLN A 129 -0.60 -15.31 -11.12
C GLN A 129 0.42 -15.69 -12.19
N LYS A 130 0.16 -16.81 -12.89
CA LYS A 130 0.93 -17.23 -14.06
C LYS A 130 1.00 -16.08 -15.08
N PHE A 131 2.12 -15.93 -15.77
CA PHE A 131 2.37 -14.80 -16.68
C PHE A 131 1.26 -14.56 -17.72
N SER A 132 0.72 -15.62 -18.33
CA SER A 132 -0.38 -15.53 -19.31
C SER A 132 -1.66 -14.96 -18.69
N VAL A 133 -1.95 -15.36 -17.45
CA VAL A 133 -3.12 -14.97 -16.66
C VAL A 133 -2.96 -13.56 -16.12
N MET A 134 -1.78 -13.24 -15.57
CA MET A 134 -1.45 -11.89 -15.13
C MET A 134 -1.69 -10.87 -16.26
N ARG A 135 -1.29 -11.21 -17.50
CA ARG A 135 -1.48 -10.34 -18.66
C ARG A 135 -2.95 -10.16 -19.06
N SER A 136 -3.79 -11.19 -18.93
CA SER A 136 -5.24 -11.06 -19.17
C SER A 136 -5.91 -10.27 -18.05
N MET A 137 -5.61 -10.57 -16.79
CA MET A 137 -6.20 -9.89 -15.62
C MET A 137 -5.79 -8.42 -15.54
N ARG A 138 -4.55 -8.04 -15.94
CA ARG A 138 -4.14 -6.63 -16.02
C ARG A 138 -4.93 -5.81 -17.04
N LYS A 139 -5.45 -6.44 -18.10
CA LYS A 139 -6.34 -5.76 -19.06
C LYS A 139 -7.74 -5.56 -18.46
N VAL A 140 -8.24 -6.56 -17.73
CA VAL A 140 -9.53 -6.48 -17.01
C VAL A 140 -9.48 -5.43 -15.89
N ARG A 141 -8.33 -5.26 -15.22
CA ARG A 141 -8.09 -4.23 -14.19
C ARG A 141 -8.35 -2.78 -14.65
N VAL A 142 -8.33 -2.51 -15.96
CA VAL A 142 -8.60 -1.17 -16.52
C VAL A 142 -10.10 -0.95 -16.78
N ALA A 143 -10.90 -2.01 -16.76
CA ALA A 143 -12.34 -1.98 -17.04
C ALA A 143 -13.23 -1.99 -15.78
N LEU A 144 -12.65 -2.24 -14.60
CA LEU A 144 -13.28 -2.18 -13.27
C LEU A 144 -12.86 -0.91 -12.54
#